data_AF-A0A7D5Z3K2-F1
#
_entry.id   AF-A0A7D5Z3K2-F1
#
_cell.length_a   1.000
_cell.length_b   1.000
_cell.length_c   1.000
_cell.angle_alpha   90.00
_cell.angle_beta   90.00
_cell.angle_gamma   90.00
#
_symmetry.space_group_name_H-M   'P 1'
#
loop_
_entity.id
_entity.type
_entity.pdbx_description
1 polymer ?
#
loop_
_entity_poly.entity_id
_entity_poly.type
_entity_poly.pdbx_seq_one_letter_code
_entity_poly.pdbx_strand_id
1 'polypeptide(L)'
;MEIEPDCIISSESFDKYALDERRRTSNERVQDFLDRGLMSQVVVYQRFTEELSERLTSFKRSDQPAVIEDIRHLFRRLCDPKNGYLSEAAFKRLVAERLSEFGVNKSSNAPALLFKVCSSHAFYPFPASNSGSEQAEIDEDSFVRAVCLLTLSPAQRHGNQVPGTVHRCSSGIWGPHDGWYIAIRGKDASDFRRRLFRSIALPASSGTSTSYDTKITVPRFIWFKSENEETDFGPEPDQQVVVTEDESELLIDIIDVLSECPPEADRLTANPFRESYCIVLPSLPKRIGDLSMLFIPRMELVALLELVHQVQGENLVDLAAAIRGLGNEEKISWKRFDSAMSEQSVS
;
A
#
# COMPACT_ATOMS: atom_id res chain seq x y z
N MET A 1 -0.67 10.38 7.18
CA MET A 1 -1.16 11.11 8.37
C MET A 1 -2.62 11.27 8.09
N GLU A 2 -3.52 10.91 9.01
CA GLU A 2 -4.89 11.39 8.84
C GLU A 2 -4.83 12.87 9.13
N ILE A 3 -5.00 13.69 8.09
CA ILE A 3 -5.01 15.13 8.27
C ILE A 3 -6.28 15.43 9.06
N GLU A 4 -6.12 16.02 10.25
CA GLU A 4 -7.24 16.27 11.14
C GLU A 4 -8.19 17.29 10.48
N PRO A 5 -9.51 17.21 10.73
CA PRO A 5 -10.50 18.07 10.06
C PRO A 5 -10.29 19.58 10.24
N ASP A 6 -9.56 19.97 11.28
CA ASP A 6 -9.23 21.34 11.70
C ASP A 6 -7.88 21.86 11.16
N CYS A 7 -7.11 21.00 10.47
CA CYS A 7 -5.88 21.39 9.81
C CYS A 7 -6.12 22.33 8.62
N ILE A 8 -5.29 23.36 8.48
CA ILE A 8 -5.25 24.16 7.25
C ILE A 8 -4.48 23.38 6.18
N ILE A 9 -5.14 23.07 5.07
CA ILE A 9 -4.48 22.47 3.89
C ILE A 9 -3.88 23.57 3.04
N SER A 10 -2.55 23.59 2.94
CA SER A 10 -1.81 24.41 1.98
C SER A 10 -1.57 23.62 0.70
N SER A 11 -2.13 24.09 -0.41
CA SER A 11 -1.88 23.56 -1.76
C SER A 11 -0.68 24.21 -2.45
N GLU A 12 0.14 24.95 -1.70
CA GLU A 12 1.38 25.50 -2.21
C GLU A 12 2.34 24.38 -2.61
N SER A 13 3.08 24.59 -3.70
CA SER A 13 4.08 23.61 -4.13
C SER A 13 5.16 23.47 -3.07
N PHE A 14 5.56 22.23 -2.78
CA PHE A 14 6.68 21.92 -1.89
C PHE A 14 8.00 22.55 -2.36
N ASP A 15 8.11 22.79 -3.67
CA ASP A 15 9.25 23.43 -4.33
C ASP A 15 9.14 24.96 -4.42
N LYS A 16 8.12 25.57 -3.78
CA LYS A 16 7.93 27.04 -3.78
C LYS A 16 9.18 27.80 -3.31
N TYR A 17 9.92 27.24 -2.36
CA TYR A 17 11.16 27.81 -1.83
C TYR A 17 12.38 27.01 -2.30
N ALA A 18 13.54 27.65 -2.31
CA ALA A 18 14.80 27.00 -2.65
C ALA A 18 15.06 25.78 -1.75
N LEU A 19 15.74 24.77 -2.31
CA LEU A 19 16.13 23.59 -1.56
C LEU A 19 17.00 23.97 -0.37
N ASP A 20 16.48 23.72 0.83
CA ASP A 20 17.26 23.80 2.04
C ASP A 20 18.38 22.75 2.04
N GLU A 21 19.34 22.90 2.96
CA GLU A 21 20.49 22.00 3.05
C GLU A 21 20.06 20.55 3.27
N ARG A 22 18.99 20.32 4.04
CA ARG A 22 18.54 18.98 4.39
C ARG A 22 17.91 18.23 3.20
N ARG A 23 17.12 18.93 2.39
CA ARG A 23 16.57 18.39 1.14
C ARG A 23 17.68 18.13 0.12
N ARG A 24 18.70 19.00 0.04
CA ARG A 24 19.87 18.79 -0.82
C ARG A 24 20.62 17.50 -0.42
N THR A 25 20.96 17.36 0.86
CA THR A 25 21.62 16.15 1.38
C THR A 25 20.79 14.89 1.15
N SER A 26 19.46 14.97 1.29
CA SER A 26 18.57 13.84 0.98
C SER A 26 18.63 13.43 -0.49
N ASN A 27 18.63 14.40 -1.41
CA ASN A 27 18.76 14.14 -2.86
C ASN A 27 20.13 13.54 -3.21
N GLU A 28 21.21 14.10 -2.66
CA GLU A 28 22.58 13.60 -2.87
C GLU A 28 22.72 12.15 -2.39
N ARG A 29 22.13 11.83 -1.23
CA ARG A 29 22.17 10.46 -0.68
C ARG A 29 21.37 9.46 -1.52
N VAL A 30 20.20 9.85 -2.03
CA VAL A 30 19.44 8.98 -2.95
C VAL A 30 20.17 8.81 -4.28
N GLN A 31 20.84 9.85 -4.77
CA GLN A 31 21.66 9.76 -5.97
C GLN A 31 22.83 8.78 -5.76
N ASP A 32 23.53 8.83 -4.62
CA ASP A 32 24.57 7.85 -4.27
C ASP A 32 24.04 6.41 -4.27
N PHE A 33 22.87 6.19 -3.69
CA PHE A 33 22.22 4.87 -3.70
C PHE A 33 21.92 4.38 -5.12
N LEU A 34 21.47 5.28 -6.00
CA LEU A 34 21.20 4.98 -7.40
C LEU A 34 22.50 4.65 -8.15
N ASP A 35 23.54 5.46 -7.98
CA ASP A 35 24.84 5.30 -8.63
C ASP A 35 25.53 3.99 -8.21
N ARG A 36 25.30 3.53 -6.97
CA ARG A 36 25.78 2.25 -6.44
C ARG A 36 24.92 1.05 -6.83
N GLY A 37 23.84 1.24 -7.60
CA GLY A 37 22.95 0.17 -8.04
C GLY A 37 22.03 -0.41 -6.95
N LEU A 38 21.92 0.26 -5.80
CA LEU A 38 21.10 -0.18 -4.64
C LEU A 38 19.60 0.04 -4.84
N MET A 39 19.25 0.65 -5.97
CA MET A 39 17.91 1.02 -6.39
C MET A 39 17.37 0.19 -7.56
N SER A 40 18.07 -0.86 -7.97
CA SER A 40 17.56 -1.79 -8.99
C SER A 40 16.35 -2.58 -8.46
N GLN A 41 15.47 -3.00 -9.36
CA GLN A 41 14.25 -3.77 -9.01
C GLN A 41 14.55 -4.97 -8.11
N VAL A 42 15.58 -5.76 -8.45
CA VAL A 42 15.98 -6.96 -7.69
C VAL A 42 16.40 -6.61 -6.27
N VAL A 43 17.23 -5.58 -6.11
CA VAL A 43 17.73 -5.16 -4.80
C VAL A 43 16.61 -4.56 -3.95
N VAL A 44 15.68 -3.82 -4.56
CA VAL A 44 14.49 -3.30 -3.86
C VAL A 44 13.60 -4.45 -3.39
N TYR A 45 13.35 -5.46 -4.22
CA TYR A 45 12.57 -6.63 -3.82
C TYR A 45 13.20 -7.39 -2.65
N GLN A 46 14.49 -7.67 -2.74
CA GLN A 46 15.21 -8.37 -1.67
C GLN A 46 15.06 -7.63 -0.34
N ARG A 47 15.44 -6.35 -0.33
CA ARG A 47 15.40 -5.52 0.88
C ARG A 47 13.99 -5.38 1.44
N PHE A 48 12.99 -5.23 0.57
CA PHE A 48 11.60 -5.12 1.00
C PHE A 48 11.07 -6.44 1.58
N THR A 49 11.43 -7.59 1.00
CA THR A 49 11.08 -8.90 1.55
C THR A 49 11.71 -9.13 2.92
N GLU A 50 12.98 -8.74 3.09
CA GLU A 50 13.70 -8.83 4.37
C GLU A 50 13.01 -7.98 5.46
N GLU A 51 12.73 -6.70 5.17
CA GLU A 51 12.03 -5.80 6.10
C GLU A 51 10.64 -6.35 6.48
N LEU A 52 9.86 -6.83 5.51
CA LEU A 52 8.55 -7.43 5.77
C LEU A 52 8.65 -8.69 6.63
N SER A 53 9.67 -9.51 6.40
CA SER A 53 9.92 -10.75 7.14
C SER A 53 10.29 -10.46 8.60
N GLU A 54 11.12 -9.44 8.84
CA GLU A 54 11.48 -8.98 10.18
C GLU A 54 10.26 -8.39 10.91
N ARG A 55 9.45 -7.57 10.22
CA ARG A 55 8.21 -7.02 10.77
C ARG A 55 7.22 -8.10 11.16
N LEU A 56 6.99 -9.10 10.30
CA LEU A 56 6.07 -10.19 10.60
C LEU A 56 6.56 -11.05 11.77
N THR A 57 7.87 -11.35 11.80
CA THR A 57 8.50 -12.07 12.92
C THR A 57 8.36 -11.29 14.23
N SER A 58 8.48 -9.96 14.19
CA SER A 58 8.33 -9.10 15.37
C SER A 58 6.87 -8.96 15.81
N PHE A 59 5.93 -9.00 14.86
CA PHE A 59 4.50 -8.87 15.11
C PHE A 59 3.92 -10.14 15.76
N LYS A 60 4.35 -11.32 15.30
CA LYS A 60 4.04 -12.59 15.95
C LYS A 60 4.87 -12.66 17.23
N ARG A 61 4.22 -12.76 18.40
CA ARG A 61 4.89 -12.79 19.71
C ARG A 61 6.01 -13.86 19.75
N SER A 62 6.87 -13.78 20.76
CA SER A 62 8.06 -14.62 20.98
C SER A 62 7.84 -16.14 20.97
N ASP A 63 6.60 -16.61 20.87
CA ASP A 63 6.16 -18.00 20.80
C ASP A 63 6.12 -18.59 19.37
N GLN A 64 6.22 -17.76 18.31
CA GLN A 64 6.27 -18.23 16.91
C GLN A 64 7.44 -17.62 16.11
N PRO A 65 8.70 -17.81 16.54
CA PRO A 65 9.87 -17.24 15.84
C PRO A 65 10.09 -17.83 14.44
N ALA A 66 9.44 -18.95 14.10
CA ALA A 66 9.63 -19.68 12.85
C ALA A 66 8.62 -19.30 11.75
N VAL A 67 7.79 -18.25 11.94
CA VAL A 67 6.69 -17.93 11.00
C VAL A 67 7.16 -17.80 9.54
N ILE A 68 8.33 -17.21 9.31
CA ILE A 68 8.88 -17.07 7.94
C ILE A 68 9.32 -18.42 7.37
N GLU A 69 9.92 -19.29 8.19
CA GLU A 69 10.31 -20.63 7.74
C GLU A 69 9.08 -21.52 7.50
N ASP A 70 8.00 -21.35 8.27
CA ASP A 70 6.73 -22.03 8.02
C ASP A 70 6.13 -21.62 6.66
N ILE A 71 6.22 -20.32 6.30
CA ILE A 71 5.80 -19.82 4.99
C ILE A 71 6.65 -20.43 3.88
N ARG A 72 7.98 -20.47 4.04
CA ARG A 72 8.89 -21.11 3.07
C ARG A 72 8.63 -22.61 2.92
N HIS A 73 8.44 -23.31 4.03
CA HIS A 73 8.08 -24.73 4.01
C HIS A 73 6.74 -24.96 3.30
N LEU A 74 5.76 -24.06 3.49
CA LEU A 74 4.51 -24.11 2.75
C LEU A 74 4.73 -23.89 1.25
N PHE A 75 5.57 -22.94 0.85
CA PHE A 75 5.92 -22.71 -0.56
C PHE A 75 6.49 -23.98 -1.21
N ARG A 76 7.44 -24.67 -0.55
CA ARG A 76 8.03 -25.92 -1.06
C ARG A 76 7.00 -27.04 -1.28
N ARG A 77 5.87 -27.01 -0.59
CA ARG A 77 4.74 -27.94 -0.81
C ARG A 77 3.85 -27.55 -1.99
N LEU A 78 3.87 -26.27 -2.35
CA LEU A 78 3.03 -25.68 -3.39
C LEU A 78 3.77 -25.42 -4.71
N CYS A 79 5.10 -25.46 -4.71
CA CYS A 79 5.89 -25.22 -5.92
C CYS A 79 5.71 -26.35 -6.95
N ASP A 80 5.69 -25.99 -8.24
CA ASP A 80 5.76 -26.94 -9.33
C ASP A 80 7.21 -27.48 -9.43
N PRO A 81 7.41 -28.81 -9.30
CA PRO A 81 8.75 -29.39 -9.32
C PRO A 81 9.49 -29.22 -10.66
N LYS A 82 8.80 -28.84 -11.75
CA LYS A 82 9.41 -28.66 -13.07
C LYS A 82 10.09 -27.30 -13.24
N ASN A 83 9.51 -26.24 -12.69
CA ASN A 83 9.98 -24.86 -12.90
C ASN A 83 10.35 -24.15 -11.58
N GLY A 84 10.01 -24.70 -10.42
CA GLY A 84 10.33 -24.13 -9.11
C GLY A 84 9.43 -22.97 -8.67
N TYR A 85 8.43 -22.58 -9.47
CA TYR A 85 7.49 -21.51 -9.16
C TYR A 85 6.22 -22.05 -8.48
N LEU A 86 5.45 -21.15 -7.85
CA LEU A 86 4.18 -21.48 -7.22
C LEU A 86 3.21 -22.13 -8.22
N SER A 87 2.76 -23.36 -7.93
CA SER A 87 1.75 -24.03 -8.76
C SER A 87 0.36 -23.47 -8.44
N GLU A 88 -0.28 -22.81 -9.41
CA GLU A 88 -1.65 -22.33 -9.29
C GLU A 88 -2.63 -23.44 -8.91
N ALA A 89 -2.48 -24.63 -9.50
CA ALA A 89 -3.33 -25.78 -9.21
C ALA A 89 -3.14 -26.28 -7.77
N ALA A 90 -1.89 -26.35 -7.29
CA ALA A 90 -1.61 -26.76 -5.91
C ALA A 90 -2.13 -25.73 -4.89
N PHE A 91 -1.93 -24.44 -5.17
CA PHE A 91 -2.45 -23.34 -4.36
C PHE A 91 -3.97 -23.40 -4.26
N LYS A 92 -4.68 -23.43 -5.40
CA LYS A 92 -6.14 -23.45 -5.44
C LYS A 92 -6.71 -24.63 -4.67
N ARG A 93 -6.09 -25.81 -4.83
CA ARG A 93 -6.50 -27.03 -4.10
C ARG A 93 -6.32 -26.88 -2.60
N LEU A 94 -5.15 -26.44 -2.14
CA LEU A 94 -4.91 -26.24 -0.71
C LEU A 94 -5.90 -25.22 -0.11
N VAL A 95 -6.15 -24.11 -0.80
CA VAL A 95 -7.10 -23.10 -0.35
C VAL A 95 -8.52 -23.67 -0.29
N ALA A 96 -8.95 -24.43 -1.29
CA ALA A 96 -10.26 -25.08 -1.28
C ALA A 96 -10.41 -26.06 -0.10
N GLU A 97 -9.39 -26.87 0.18
CA GLU A 97 -9.35 -27.77 1.33
C GLU A 97 -9.50 -26.99 2.64
N ARG A 98 -8.72 -25.90 2.82
CA ARG A 98 -8.82 -25.05 4.01
C ARG A 98 -10.18 -24.39 4.17
N LEU A 99 -10.74 -23.82 3.10
CA LEU A 99 -12.07 -23.21 3.16
C LEU A 99 -13.14 -24.24 3.55
N SER A 100 -13.04 -25.46 3.05
CA SER A 100 -13.96 -26.55 3.43
C SER A 100 -13.83 -26.94 4.90
N GLU A 101 -12.61 -27.00 5.46
CA GLU A 101 -12.37 -27.23 6.89
C GLU A 101 -13.09 -26.19 7.78
N PHE A 102 -13.17 -24.94 7.31
CA PHE A 102 -13.88 -23.84 8.00
C PHE A 102 -15.38 -23.74 7.65
N GLY A 103 -15.93 -24.70 6.90
CA GLY A 103 -17.35 -24.70 6.52
C GLY A 103 -17.73 -23.65 5.45
N VAL A 104 -16.74 -23.05 4.79
CA VAL A 104 -16.92 -22.07 3.70
C VAL A 104 -17.14 -22.82 2.39
N ASN A 105 -18.38 -23.27 2.15
CA ASN A 105 -18.70 -24.23 1.08
C ASN A 105 -19.31 -23.63 -0.21
N LYS A 106 -19.44 -22.29 -0.33
CA LYS A 106 -20.33 -21.69 -1.35
C LYS A 106 -19.67 -20.92 -2.50
N SER A 107 -18.41 -20.51 -2.42
CA SER A 107 -17.77 -19.74 -3.51
C SER A 107 -16.83 -20.61 -4.33
N SER A 108 -17.32 -21.18 -5.44
CA SER A 108 -16.51 -22.01 -6.34
C SER A 108 -15.31 -21.27 -6.96
N ASN A 109 -15.33 -19.93 -6.95
CA ASN A 109 -14.29 -19.08 -7.51
C ASN A 109 -13.31 -18.50 -6.46
N ALA A 110 -13.55 -18.68 -5.16
CA ALA A 110 -12.72 -18.11 -4.10
C ALA A 110 -11.23 -18.48 -4.19
N PRO A 111 -10.85 -19.75 -4.44
CA PRO A 111 -9.43 -20.10 -4.57
C PRO A 111 -8.72 -19.38 -5.73
N ALA A 112 -9.43 -19.13 -6.84
CA ALA A 112 -8.87 -18.42 -7.98
C ALA A 112 -8.72 -16.92 -7.70
N LEU A 113 -9.70 -16.30 -7.03
CA LEU A 113 -9.60 -14.91 -6.57
C LEU A 113 -8.42 -14.72 -5.60
N LEU A 114 -8.29 -15.59 -4.61
CA LEU A 114 -7.17 -15.54 -3.66
C LEU A 114 -5.82 -15.75 -4.34
N PHE A 115 -5.75 -16.56 -5.40
CA PHE A 115 -4.54 -16.70 -6.20
C PHE A 115 -4.20 -15.40 -6.95
N LYS A 116 -5.18 -14.71 -7.55
CA LYS A 116 -4.96 -13.39 -8.17
C LYS A 116 -4.43 -12.37 -7.16
N VAL A 117 -5.05 -12.33 -5.96
CA VAL A 117 -4.62 -11.47 -4.86
C VAL A 117 -3.18 -11.78 -4.47
N CYS A 118 -2.85 -13.04 -4.21
CA CYS A 118 -1.49 -13.48 -3.87
C CYS A 118 -0.48 -13.10 -4.96
N SER A 119 -0.80 -13.39 -6.23
CA SER A 119 0.05 -13.10 -7.38
C SER A 119 0.34 -11.60 -7.51
N SER A 120 -0.68 -10.75 -7.37
CA SER A 120 -0.48 -9.30 -7.42
C SER A 120 0.41 -8.78 -6.29
N HIS A 121 0.30 -9.35 -5.09
CA HIS A 121 1.13 -8.95 -3.95
C HIS A 121 2.56 -9.51 -4.07
N ALA A 122 2.74 -10.63 -4.76
CA ALA A 122 4.05 -11.21 -5.01
C ALA A 122 4.96 -10.26 -5.82
N PHE A 123 4.41 -9.46 -6.74
CA PHE A 123 5.19 -8.50 -7.52
C PHE A 123 5.19 -7.07 -6.96
N TYR A 124 4.46 -6.79 -5.88
CA TYR A 124 4.42 -5.45 -5.28
C TYR A 124 5.81 -4.98 -4.83
N PRO A 125 6.21 -3.71 -5.09
CA PRO A 125 5.40 -2.61 -5.63
C PRO A 125 5.33 -2.53 -7.16
N PHE A 126 6.21 -3.26 -7.86
CA PHE A 126 6.33 -3.20 -9.32
C PHE A 126 5.25 -4.02 -10.04
N PRO A 127 5.01 -3.78 -11.34
CA PRO A 127 4.23 -4.71 -12.15
C PRO A 127 4.95 -6.05 -12.32
N ALA A 128 4.19 -7.13 -12.50
CA ALA A 128 4.74 -8.40 -12.95
C ALA A 128 5.40 -8.24 -14.34
N SER A 129 6.51 -8.94 -14.56
CA SER A 129 7.15 -8.97 -15.87
C SER A 129 6.24 -9.65 -16.88
N ASN A 130 5.89 -8.96 -17.97
CA ASN A 130 5.10 -9.52 -19.07
C ASN A 130 5.95 -10.46 -19.94
N SER A 131 6.55 -11.52 -19.37
CA SER A 131 7.44 -12.45 -20.10
C SER A 131 6.70 -13.33 -21.14
N GLY A 132 5.43 -13.06 -21.44
CA GLY A 132 4.66 -13.76 -22.46
C GLY A 132 4.18 -15.15 -22.03
N SER A 133 4.52 -15.60 -20.81
CA SER A 133 3.86 -16.73 -20.16
C SER A 133 2.60 -16.24 -19.47
N GLU A 134 1.49 -16.96 -19.65
CA GLU A 134 0.21 -16.66 -18.99
C GLU A 134 0.26 -16.90 -17.46
N GLN A 135 1.36 -17.45 -16.94
CA GLN A 135 1.51 -17.83 -15.55
C GLN A 135 2.57 -16.98 -14.84
N ALA A 136 2.15 -16.39 -13.72
CA ALA A 136 3.01 -15.62 -12.84
C ALA A 136 4.17 -16.49 -12.29
N GLU A 137 5.41 -16.12 -12.62
CA GLU A 137 6.65 -16.75 -12.13
C GLU A 137 6.90 -16.35 -10.66
N ILE A 138 6.12 -16.91 -9.73
CA ILE A 138 6.21 -16.60 -8.29
C ILE A 138 7.19 -17.57 -7.62
N ASP A 139 8.38 -17.08 -7.27
CA ASP A 139 9.38 -17.81 -6.49
C ASP A 139 9.12 -17.75 -4.96
N GLU A 140 9.99 -18.39 -4.18
CA GLU A 140 9.85 -18.48 -2.72
C GLU A 140 9.81 -17.09 -2.06
N ASP A 141 10.72 -16.18 -2.45
CA ASP A 141 10.81 -14.83 -1.88
C ASP A 141 9.61 -13.96 -2.29
N SER A 142 9.11 -14.13 -3.51
CA SER A 142 7.89 -13.46 -3.98
C SER A 142 6.66 -13.95 -3.24
N PHE A 143 6.58 -15.25 -2.94
CA PHE A 143 5.52 -15.80 -2.11
C PHE A 143 5.60 -15.30 -0.65
N VAL A 144 6.80 -15.29 -0.04
CA VAL A 144 7.02 -14.74 1.30
C VAL A 144 6.57 -13.27 1.36
N ARG A 145 6.97 -12.45 0.38
CA ARG A 145 6.56 -11.05 0.27
C ARG A 145 5.04 -10.91 0.20
N ALA A 146 4.37 -11.70 -0.62
CA ALA A 146 2.92 -11.69 -0.75
C ALA A 146 2.22 -12.00 0.58
N VAL A 147 2.63 -13.08 1.25
CA VAL A 147 2.04 -13.51 2.52
C VAL A 147 2.29 -12.48 3.62
N CYS A 148 3.50 -11.91 3.71
CA CYS A 148 3.81 -10.88 4.68
C CYS A 148 2.95 -9.63 4.48
N LEU A 149 2.81 -9.15 3.24
CA LEU A 149 1.96 -7.99 2.92
C LEU A 149 0.50 -8.22 3.31
N LEU A 150 -0.05 -9.39 2.98
CA LEU A 150 -1.44 -9.76 3.27
C LEU A 150 -1.69 -9.99 4.76
N THR A 151 -0.66 -10.36 5.53
CA THR A 151 -0.78 -10.57 6.98
C THR A 151 -0.60 -9.27 7.76
N LEU A 152 0.30 -8.40 7.31
CA LEU A 152 0.61 -7.12 7.96
C LEU A 152 -0.37 -5.99 7.59
N SER A 153 -1.19 -6.17 6.55
CA SER A 153 -2.16 -5.17 6.09
C SER A 153 -3.61 -5.64 6.31
N PRO A 154 -4.52 -4.80 6.84
CA PRO A 154 -4.25 -3.54 7.54
C PRO A 154 -3.80 -3.82 8.98
N ALA A 155 -2.81 -3.07 9.47
CA ALA A 155 -2.58 -3.02 10.92
C ALA A 155 -3.88 -2.55 11.58
N GLN A 156 -4.38 -3.31 12.56
CA GLN A 156 -5.55 -2.90 13.33
C GLN A 156 -5.27 -1.52 13.94
N ARG A 157 -6.09 -0.53 13.59
CA ARG A 157 -6.07 0.79 14.21
C ARG A 157 -6.48 0.63 15.67
N HIS A 158 -5.52 0.55 16.58
CA HIS A 158 -5.79 0.66 18.00
C HIS A 158 -5.50 2.10 18.43
N GLY A 159 -6.58 2.88 18.58
CA GLY A 159 -6.60 4.16 19.28
C GLY A 159 -6.45 5.42 18.42
N ASN A 160 -7.07 6.52 18.87
CA ASN A 160 -6.93 7.90 18.36
C ASN A 160 -5.56 8.52 18.71
N GLN A 161 -4.56 7.70 18.98
CA GLN A 161 -3.19 8.14 19.24
C GLN A 161 -2.32 7.31 18.33
N VAL A 162 -2.11 7.82 17.12
CA VAL A 162 -1.11 7.28 16.22
C VAL A 162 0.24 7.45 16.93
N PRO A 163 0.96 6.37 17.28
CA PRO A 163 2.35 6.51 17.69
C PRO A 163 3.10 7.16 16.52
N GLY A 164 4.09 8.00 16.79
CA GLY A 164 4.91 8.72 15.80
C GLY A 164 5.74 7.84 14.83
N THR A 165 5.23 6.69 14.42
CA THR A 165 5.81 5.70 13.51
C THR A 165 5.14 5.64 12.14
N VAL A 166 3.95 6.22 11.93
CA VAL A 166 3.30 6.22 10.60
C VAL A 166 3.88 7.32 9.70
N HIS A 167 4.37 8.42 10.30
CA HIS A 167 5.12 9.50 9.65
C HIS A 167 6.43 9.67 10.37
N ARG A 168 7.54 9.35 9.69
CA ARG A 168 8.85 9.72 10.22
C ARG A 168 9.05 11.20 9.96
N CYS A 169 8.73 12.04 10.92
CA CYS A 169 8.89 13.49 10.82
C CYS A 169 10.34 13.91 11.06
N SER A 170 10.75 15.00 10.41
CA SER A 170 12.10 15.55 10.50
C SER A 170 12.03 17.06 10.59
N SER A 171 12.53 17.64 11.68
CA SER A 171 12.51 19.09 11.85
C SER A 171 13.24 19.82 10.70
N GLY A 172 12.75 20.98 10.30
CA GLY A 172 13.35 21.74 9.22
C GLY A 172 12.64 23.04 8.93
N ILE A 173 13.12 23.75 7.90
CA ILE A 173 12.68 25.09 7.55
C ILE A 173 12.17 25.08 6.12
N TRP A 174 10.88 25.35 5.94
CA TRP A 174 10.30 25.52 4.61
C TRP A 174 9.98 27.00 4.37
N GLY A 175 10.92 27.71 3.73
CA GLY A 175 10.83 29.15 3.53
C GLY A 175 10.86 29.91 4.86
N PRO A 176 9.81 30.68 5.22
CA PRO A 176 9.74 31.35 6.51
C PRO A 176 9.17 30.47 7.64
N HIS A 177 8.85 29.21 7.37
CA HIS A 177 8.14 28.33 8.31
C HIS A 177 9.10 27.33 8.97
N ASP A 178 9.18 27.37 10.29
CA ASP A 178 9.80 26.31 11.09
C ASP A 178 8.79 25.19 11.33
N GLY A 179 9.18 23.95 11.08
CA GLY A 179 8.25 22.82 11.16
C GLY A 179 8.91 21.47 10.93
N TRP A 180 8.15 20.53 10.36
CA TRP A 180 8.58 19.15 10.14
C TRP A 180 8.29 18.67 8.73
N TYR A 181 9.34 18.18 8.06
CA TYR A 181 9.26 17.38 6.84
C TYR A 181 8.70 15.99 7.13
N ILE A 182 7.88 15.49 6.22
CA ILE A 182 7.34 14.12 6.28
C ILE A 182 8.25 13.20 5.48
N ALA A 183 9.10 12.43 6.16
CA ALA A 183 10.03 11.52 5.49
C ALA A 183 9.38 10.19 5.07
N ILE A 184 8.22 9.84 5.63
CA ILE A 184 7.42 8.67 5.23
C ILE A 184 5.94 9.07 5.26
N ARG A 185 5.22 8.81 4.15
CA ARG A 185 3.79 9.15 4.00
C ARG A 185 2.88 8.33 4.90
N GLY A 186 3.27 7.08 5.17
CA GLY A 186 2.46 6.06 5.81
C GLY A 186 1.32 5.56 4.90
N LYS A 187 0.89 4.32 5.12
CA LYS A 187 -0.20 3.69 4.36
C LYS A 187 -1.47 3.63 5.19
N ASP A 188 -2.61 3.90 4.57
CA ASP A 188 -3.91 3.86 5.22
C ASP A 188 -4.81 2.73 4.68
N ALA A 189 -6.06 2.71 5.12
CA ALA A 189 -7.04 1.74 4.64
C ALA A 189 -7.36 1.91 3.14
N SER A 190 -7.31 3.13 2.61
CA SER A 190 -7.51 3.41 1.18
C SER A 190 -6.40 2.77 0.35
N ASP A 191 -5.14 2.85 0.81
CA ASP A 191 -4.03 2.16 0.15
C ASP A 191 -4.20 0.65 0.07
N PHE A 192 -4.71 0.03 1.14
CA PHE A 192 -5.00 -1.40 1.13
C PHE A 192 -6.11 -1.73 0.14
N ARG A 193 -7.23 -0.99 0.18
CA ARG A 193 -8.35 -1.16 -0.75
C ARG A 193 -7.90 -0.97 -2.19
N ARG A 194 -7.02 0.00 -2.46
CA ARG A 194 -6.44 0.25 -3.78
C ARG A 194 -5.60 -0.92 -4.28
N ARG A 195 -4.74 -1.49 -3.43
CA ARG A 195 -3.97 -2.70 -3.76
C ARG A 195 -4.89 -3.90 -4.02
N LEU A 196 -5.91 -4.09 -3.18
CA LEU A 196 -6.89 -5.14 -3.34
C LEU A 196 -7.67 -4.99 -4.65
N PHE A 197 -8.14 -3.77 -4.96
CA PHE A 197 -8.82 -3.46 -6.22
C PHE A 197 -7.94 -3.82 -7.41
N ARG A 198 -6.69 -3.33 -7.43
CA ARG A 198 -5.73 -3.63 -8.50
C ARG A 198 -5.46 -5.13 -8.67
N SER A 199 -5.49 -5.90 -7.58
CA SER A 199 -5.18 -7.32 -7.63
C SER A 199 -6.22 -8.19 -8.35
N ILE A 200 -7.46 -7.69 -8.50
CA ILE A 200 -8.57 -8.41 -9.14
C ILE A 200 -9.19 -7.63 -10.32
N ALA A 201 -8.78 -6.38 -10.54
CA ALA A 201 -9.30 -5.57 -11.63
C ALA A 201 -8.73 -5.97 -12.99
N LEU A 202 -9.53 -5.73 -14.03
CA LEU A 202 -9.21 -5.96 -15.43
C LEU A 202 -9.16 -4.62 -16.18
N PRO A 203 -8.37 -4.51 -17.26
CA PRO A 203 -8.34 -3.32 -18.09
C PRO A 203 -9.66 -3.14 -18.83
N ALA A 204 -10.19 -1.91 -18.86
CA ALA A 204 -11.32 -1.55 -19.69
C ALA A 204 -10.92 -1.64 -21.18
N SER A 205 -11.54 -2.55 -21.94
CA SER A 205 -11.34 -2.66 -23.38
C SER A 205 -11.83 -1.37 -24.07
N SER A 206 -10.87 -0.56 -24.51
CA SER A 206 -11.03 0.59 -25.41
C SER A 206 -12.21 1.53 -25.10
N GLY A 207 -12.01 2.44 -24.15
CA GLY A 207 -12.79 3.67 -24.01
C GLY A 207 -11.82 4.85 -24.02
N THR A 208 -12.16 5.93 -24.71
CA THR A 208 -11.35 7.16 -24.83
C THR A 208 -10.76 7.56 -23.47
N SER A 209 -9.43 7.53 -23.41
CA SER A 209 -8.61 8.10 -22.35
C SER A 209 -9.12 9.50 -22.01
N THR A 210 -9.92 9.62 -20.95
CA THR A 210 -10.00 10.88 -20.23
C THR A 210 -8.69 10.95 -19.43
N SER A 211 -7.90 11.98 -19.67
CA SER A 211 -6.52 12.14 -19.19
C SER A 211 -6.41 12.37 -17.67
N TYR A 212 -7.31 11.81 -16.89
CA TYR A 212 -7.30 11.95 -15.43
C TYR A 212 -6.46 10.81 -14.86
N ASP A 213 -5.17 11.08 -14.68
CA ASP A 213 -4.36 10.33 -13.72
C ASP A 213 -5.02 10.45 -12.35
N THR A 214 -5.39 9.33 -11.75
CA THR A 214 -5.86 9.31 -10.37
C THR A 214 -4.74 9.85 -9.49
N LYS A 215 -5.06 10.89 -8.73
CA LYS A 215 -4.12 11.53 -7.81
C LYS A 215 -4.39 11.11 -6.38
N ILE A 216 -3.32 11.04 -5.60
CA ILE A 216 -3.38 10.83 -4.16
C ILE A 216 -2.69 12.01 -3.51
N THR A 217 -3.41 12.66 -2.61
CA THR A 217 -2.88 13.78 -1.84
C THR A 217 -1.88 13.27 -0.81
N VAL A 218 -0.64 13.74 -0.92
CA VAL A 218 0.48 13.36 -0.08
C VAL A 218 0.93 14.56 0.74
N PRO A 219 0.97 14.45 2.08
CA PRO A 219 1.48 15.52 2.90
C PRO A 219 3.01 15.56 2.84
N ARG A 220 3.58 16.77 2.84
CA ARG A 220 5.00 17.05 2.63
C ARG A 220 5.68 17.69 3.83
N PHE A 221 5.00 18.66 4.43
CA PHE A 221 5.53 19.48 5.51
C PHE A 221 4.41 19.94 6.42
N ILE A 222 4.71 20.10 7.70
CA ILE A 222 3.76 20.54 8.71
C ILE A 222 4.41 21.65 9.52
N TRP A 223 3.66 22.71 9.81
CA TRP A 223 4.02 23.68 10.84
C TRP A 223 2.80 24.08 11.66
N PHE A 224 3.05 24.75 12.78
CA PHE A 224 2.01 25.32 13.61
C PHE A 224 2.00 26.83 13.47
N LYS A 225 0.82 27.39 13.25
CA LYS A 225 0.60 28.83 13.25
C LYS A 225 0.09 29.21 14.64
N SER A 226 0.84 30.07 15.33
CA SER A 226 0.32 30.70 16.54
C SER A 226 -0.66 31.80 16.13
N GLU A 227 -1.91 31.70 16.57
CA GLU A 227 -2.82 32.85 16.51
C GLU A 227 -2.46 33.74 17.69
N ASN A 228 -1.76 34.85 17.41
CA ASN A 228 -1.33 35.81 18.42
C ASN A 228 -2.50 36.69 18.95
N GLU A 229 -3.73 36.22 18.88
CA GLU A 229 -4.87 36.95 19.44
C GLU A 229 -5.07 36.51 20.89
N GLU A 230 -4.55 37.31 21.83
CA GLU A 230 -4.99 37.27 23.23
C GLU A 230 -6.49 37.57 23.28
N THR A 231 -7.32 36.54 23.20
CA THR A 231 -8.74 36.63 23.55
C THR A 231 -8.90 36.38 25.05
N ASP A 232 -9.96 36.94 25.63
CA ASP A 232 -10.30 36.81 27.07
C ASP A 232 -10.50 35.35 27.55
N PHE A 233 -10.39 34.36 26.65
CA PHE A 233 -10.64 32.94 26.89
C PHE A 233 -9.37 32.07 27.01
N GLY A 234 -8.17 32.67 26.93
CA GLY A 234 -6.88 31.95 26.98
C GLY A 234 -6.28 31.72 25.59
N PRO A 235 -5.05 31.15 25.50
CA PRO A 235 -4.42 30.92 24.20
C PRO A 235 -5.24 29.91 23.40
N GLU A 236 -5.65 30.30 22.19
CA GLU A 236 -6.21 29.35 21.23
C GLU A 236 -5.15 28.29 20.88
N PRO A 237 -5.57 27.03 20.68
CA PRO A 237 -4.64 25.97 20.31
C PRO A 237 -3.95 26.33 18.99
N ASP A 238 -2.64 26.10 18.93
CA ASP A 238 -1.85 26.29 17.71
C ASP A 238 -2.50 25.57 16.52
N GLN A 239 -2.82 26.32 15.47
CA GLN A 239 -3.46 25.73 14.29
C GLN A 239 -2.41 25.06 13.40
N GLN A 240 -2.60 23.78 13.11
CA GLN A 240 -1.71 23.03 12.24
C GLN A 240 -1.95 23.41 10.77
N VAL A 241 -0.87 23.68 10.04
CA VAL A 241 -0.89 23.84 8.59
C VAL A 241 -0.09 22.72 7.95
N VAL A 242 -0.67 22.08 6.93
CA VAL A 242 -0.08 20.93 6.23
C VAL A 242 0.08 21.29 4.75
N VAL A 243 1.31 21.26 4.25
CA VAL A 243 1.60 21.30 2.80
C VAL A 243 1.27 19.95 2.21
N THR A 244 0.42 19.92 1.19
CA THR A 244 0.08 18.69 0.46
C THR A 244 0.33 18.83 -1.03
N GLU A 245 0.67 17.72 -1.68
CA GLU A 245 0.81 17.62 -3.12
C GLU A 245 0.13 16.38 -3.67
N ASP A 246 -0.46 16.52 -4.86
CA ASP A 246 -1.12 15.44 -5.55
C ASP A 246 -0.13 14.62 -6.37
N GLU A 247 0.10 13.37 -5.96
CA GLU A 247 0.95 12.42 -6.67
C GLU A 247 0.14 11.47 -7.56
N SER A 248 0.74 11.02 -8.65
CA SER A 248 0.14 9.94 -9.46
C SER A 248 0.08 8.65 -8.64
N GLU A 249 -1.11 8.03 -8.63
CA GLU A 249 -1.34 6.75 -7.98
C GLU A 249 -0.42 5.63 -8.50
N LEU A 250 0.03 5.72 -9.75
CA LEU A 250 0.89 4.72 -10.38
C LEU A 250 2.29 4.63 -9.75
N LEU A 251 2.70 5.68 -9.03
CA LEU A 251 4.07 5.83 -8.51
C LEU A 251 4.11 5.73 -6.98
N ILE A 252 2.99 5.95 -6.30
CA ILE A 252 2.95 6.09 -4.84
C ILE A 252 3.51 4.88 -4.11
N ASP A 253 3.18 3.67 -4.58
CA ASP A 253 3.62 2.41 -3.96
C ASP A 253 5.13 2.23 -4.07
N ILE A 254 5.73 2.64 -5.19
CA ILE A 254 7.17 2.52 -5.41
C ILE A 254 7.89 3.49 -4.47
N ILE A 255 7.47 4.75 -4.43
CA ILE A 255 8.08 5.77 -3.57
C ILE A 255 7.93 5.41 -2.09
N ASP A 256 6.75 4.91 -1.69
CA ASP A 256 6.50 4.48 -0.31
C ASP A 256 7.42 3.33 0.08
N VAL A 257 7.57 2.30 -0.76
CA VAL A 257 8.50 1.18 -0.48
C VAL A 257 9.95 1.66 -0.41
N LEU A 258 10.38 2.54 -1.32
CA LEU A 258 11.75 3.07 -1.32
C LEU A 258 12.07 3.89 -0.07
N SER A 259 11.12 4.70 0.40
CA SER A 259 11.28 5.54 1.60
C SER A 259 11.14 4.77 2.91
N GLU A 260 10.26 3.76 2.95
CA GLU A 260 10.11 2.85 4.09
C GLU A 260 11.33 1.93 4.25
N CYS A 261 11.95 1.55 3.13
CA CYS A 261 13.06 0.60 3.08
C CYS A 261 14.25 1.21 2.32
N PRO A 262 14.95 2.22 2.88
CA PRO A 262 16.18 2.74 2.28
C PRO A 262 17.30 1.69 2.33
N PRO A 263 18.27 1.71 1.38
CA PRO A 263 19.43 0.82 1.43
C PRO A 263 20.25 0.93 2.72
N GLU A 264 20.38 2.15 3.24
CA GLU A 264 21.12 2.43 4.46
C GLU A 264 20.22 3.18 5.44
N ALA A 265 19.68 2.44 6.41
CA ALA A 265 18.90 3.02 7.50
C ALA A 265 19.85 3.55 8.57
N ASP A 266 20.10 4.86 8.55
CA ASP A 266 20.82 5.52 9.63
C ASP A 266 19.84 6.10 10.64
N ARG A 267 19.96 5.65 11.89
CA ARG A 267 19.17 6.15 13.02
C ARG A 267 19.61 7.56 13.44
N LEU A 268 20.82 7.98 13.10
CA LEU A 268 21.43 9.24 13.51
C LEU A 268 21.28 10.36 12.48
N THR A 269 21.43 10.10 11.18
CA THR A 269 21.37 11.15 10.13
C THR A 269 19.98 11.39 9.51
N ALA A 270 18.95 10.69 10.00
CA ALA A 270 17.63 10.57 9.37
C ALA A 270 17.69 9.96 7.95
N ASN A 271 16.72 9.11 7.62
CA ASN A 271 16.60 8.57 6.27
C ASN A 271 16.35 9.73 5.28
N PRO A 272 16.76 9.60 4.00
CA PRO A 272 16.38 10.58 2.98
C PRO A 272 14.87 10.81 2.95
N PHE A 273 14.48 12.04 2.62
CA PHE A 273 13.08 12.38 2.43
C PHE A 273 12.43 11.56 1.32
N ARG A 274 11.13 11.32 1.47
CA ARG A 274 10.35 10.51 0.54
C ARG A 274 10.43 11.04 -0.89
N GLU A 275 10.39 12.36 -1.03
CA GLU A 275 10.42 13.08 -2.30
C GLU A 275 11.74 12.88 -3.04
N SER A 276 12.85 12.68 -2.33
CA SER A 276 14.16 12.46 -2.94
C SER A 276 14.20 11.18 -3.78
N TYR A 277 13.37 10.18 -3.47
CA TYR A 277 13.26 8.94 -4.24
C TYR A 277 12.60 9.11 -5.61
N CYS A 278 12.01 10.27 -5.92
CA CYS A 278 11.52 10.58 -7.26
C CYS A 278 12.62 10.47 -8.33
N ILE A 279 13.88 10.72 -7.97
CA ILE A 279 15.07 10.61 -8.85
C ILE A 279 15.24 9.17 -9.37
N VAL A 280 14.78 8.17 -8.61
CA VAL A 280 14.92 6.74 -8.93
C VAL A 280 13.84 6.26 -9.92
N LEU A 281 12.69 6.93 -9.98
CA LEU A 281 11.55 6.47 -10.77
C LEU A 281 11.83 6.21 -12.26
N PRO A 282 12.69 6.98 -12.96
CA PRO A 282 13.03 6.70 -14.35
C PRO A 282 13.72 5.33 -14.57
N SER A 283 14.42 4.80 -13.57
CA SER A 283 15.15 3.51 -13.68
C SER A 283 14.34 2.30 -13.24
N LEU A 284 13.09 2.48 -12.80
CA LEU A 284 12.25 1.41 -12.24
C LEU A 284 11.05 1.08 -13.14
N PRO A 285 10.59 -0.20 -13.14
CA PRO A 285 9.36 -0.57 -13.83
C PRO A 285 8.16 0.18 -13.28
N LYS A 286 7.34 0.74 -14.18
CA LYS A 286 6.14 1.50 -13.82
C LYS A 286 4.89 0.73 -14.18
N ARG A 287 3.87 0.85 -13.35
CA ARG A 287 2.54 0.32 -13.67
C ARG A 287 1.96 1.07 -14.86
N ILE A 288 1.19 0.34 -15.67
CA ILE A 288 0.43 0.88 -16.80
C ILE A 288 -1.05 0.72 -16.45
N GLY A 289 -1.88 1.70 -16.82
CA GLY A 289 -3.32 1.69 -16.52
C GLY A 289 -3.62 2.32 -15.16
N ASP A 290 -4.09 3.56 -15.23
CA ASP A 290 -4.64 4.28 -14.08
C ASP A 290 -5.86 3.55 -13.49
N LEU A 291 -6.19 3.79 -12.21
CA LEU A 291 -7.38 3.21 -11.59
C LEU A 291 -8.67 3.50 -12.35
N SER A 292 -8.77 4.67 -13.01
CA SER A 292 -9.89 5.04 -13.86
C SER A 292 -10.06 4.14 -15.10
N MET A 293 -8.99 3.44 -15.50
CA MET A 293 -8.96 2.54 -16.66
C MET A 293 -9.21 1.07 -16.27
N LEU A 294 -9.47 0.81 -15.00
CA LEU A 294 -9.62 -0.52 -14.43
C LEU A 294 -11.05 -0.72 -13.92
N PHE A 295 -11.54 -1.96 -13.99
CA PHE A 295 -12.82 -2.35 -13.42
C PHE A 295 -12.76 -3.76 -12.83
N ILE A 296 -13.61 -4.04 -11.86
CA ILE A 296 -13.82 -5.40 -11.33
C ILE A 296 -15.14 -5.94 -11.86
N PRO A 297 -15.19 -7.15 -12.44
CA PRO A 297 -16.45 -7.80 -12.74
C PRO A 297 -17.29 -7.97 -11.47
N ARG A 298 -18.56 -7.57 -11.49
CA ARG A 298 -19.45 -7.64 -10.34
C ARG A 298 -19.45 -9.01 -9.66
N MET A 299 -19.47 -10.07 -10.45
CA MET A 299 -19.45 -11.46 -9.96
C MET A 299 -18.19 -11.77 -9.14
N GLU A 300 -17.02 -11.22 -9.50
CA GLU A 300 -15.78 -11.41 -8.73
C GLU A 300 -15.83 -10.65 -7.40
N LEU A 301 -16.36 -9.43 -7.40
CA LEU A 301 -16.50 -8.64 -6.17
C LEU A 301 -17.52 -9.26 -5.19
N VAL A 302 -18.67 -9.72 -5.70
CA VAL A 302 -19.67 -10.40 -4.87
C VAL A 302 -19.09 -11.68 -4.27
N ALA A 303 -18.37 -12.48 -5.06
CA ALA A 303 -17.72 -13.70 -4.57
C ALA A 303 -16.66 -13.40 -3.49
N LEU A 304 -15.94 -12.27 -3.59
CA LEU A 304 -15.00 -11.84 -2.57
C LEU A 304 -15.72 -11.40 -1.28
N LEU A 305 -16.78 -10.61 -1.39
CA LEU A 305 -17.57 -10.17 -0.24
C LEU A 305 -18.22 -11.35 0.49
N GLU A 306 -18.78 -12.30 -0.24
CA GLU A 306 -19.33 -13.53 0.31
C GLU A 306 -18.27 -14.36 1.06
N LEU A 307 -17.05 -14.42 0.52
CA LEU A 307 -15.93 -15.12 1.16
C LEU A 307 -15.53 -14.45 2.47
N VAL A 308 -15.32 -13.13 2.44
CA VAL A 308 -14.96 -12.33 3.62
C VAL A 308 -16.00 -12.51 4.72
N HIS A 309 -17.26 -12.40 4.35
CA HIS A 309 -18.40 -12.58 5.25
C HIS A 309 -18.46 -13.97 5.89
N GLN A 310 -18.26 -15.03 5.10
CA GLN A 310 -18.26 -16.42 5.59
C GLN A 310 -17.08 -16.69 6.54
N VAL A 311 -15.92 -16.08 6.30
CA VAL A 311 -14.73 -16.24 7.15
C VAL A 311 -14.86 -15.46 8.46
N GLN A 312 -15.43 -14.26 8.43
CA GLN A 312 -15.59 -13.42 9.62
C GLN A 312 -16.80 -13.82 10.48
N GLY A 313 -17.75 -14.59 9.93
CA GLY A 313 -18.96 -14.98 10.65
C GLY A 313 -19.91 -13.81 10.93
N GLU A 314 -19.86 -12.78 10.09
CA GLU A 314 -20.68 -11.56 10.21
C GLU A 314 -22.16 -11.80 9.82
N ASN A 315 -23.04 -10.81 10.00
CA ASN A 315 -24.48 -10.94 9.75
C ASN A 315 -24.87 -10.76 8.26
N LEU A 316 -25.62 -11.70 7.69
CA LEU A 316 -26.06 -11.71 6.28
C LEU A 316 -26.77 -10.42 5.80
N VAL A 317 -27.32 -9.63 6.73
CA VAL A 317 -27.94 -8.33 6.45
C VAL A 317 -26.92 -7.31 5.93
N ASP A 318 -25.69 -7.33 6.47
CA ASP A 318 -24.62 -6.39 6.12
C ASP A 318 -24.03 -6.71 4.75
N LEU A 319 -23.93 -8.01 4.43
CA LEU A 319 -23.55 -8.49 3.10
C LEU A 319 -24.58 -8.08 2.04
N ALA A 320 -25.88 -8.25 2.32
CA ALA A 320 -26.95 -7.86 1.39
C ALA A 320 -26.99 -6.33 1.16
N ALA A 321 -26.72 -5.53 2.21
CA ALA A 321 -26.59 -4.09 2.08
C ALA A 321 -25.40 -3.70 1.20
N ALA A 322 -24.22 -4.29 1.41
CA ALA A 322 -23.04 -4.04 0.59
C ALA A 322 -23.25 -4.43 -0.88
N ILE A 323 -23.84 -5.60 -1.14
CA ILE A 323 -24.15 -6.06 -2.50
C ILE A 323 -25.15 -5.13 -3.20
N ARG A 324 -26.16 -4.61 -2.46
CA ARG A 324 -27.11 -3.61 -2.99
C ARG A 324 -26.43 -2.26 -3.26
N GLY A 325 -25.51 -1.83 -2.39
CA GLY A 325 -24.77 -0.57 -2.53
C GLY A 325 -23.93 -0.49 -3.82
N LEU A 326 -23.49 -1.63 -4.35
CA LEU A 326 -22.81 -1.72 -5.64
C LEU A 326 -23.71 -1.40 -6.86
N GLY A 327 -25.03 -1.44 -6.68
CA GLY A 327 -26.01 -1.29 -7.76
C GLY A 327 -26.03 -2.46 -8.75
N ASN A 328 -26.55 -2.20 -9.96
CA ASN A 328 -26.73 -3.21 -11.01
C ASN A 328 -25.61 -3.19 -12.07
N GLU A 329 -24.50 -2.49 -11.82
CA GLU A 329 -23.40 -2.41 -12.78
C GLU A 329 -22.60 -3.71 -12.85
N GLU A 330 -22.38 -4.22 -14.06
CA GLU A 330 -21.56 -5.42 -14.27
C GLU A 330 -20.05 -5.14 -14.09
N LYS A 331 -19.62 -3.89 -14.33
CA LYS A 331 -18.24 -3.43 -14.23
C LYS A 331 -18.12 -2.39 -13.13
N ILE A 332 -17.50 -2.75 -12.02
CA ILE A 332 -17.36 -1.89 -10.85
C ILE A 332 -16.08 -1.06 -10.98
N SER A 333 -16.21 0.26 -11.02
CA SER A 333 -15.09 1.20 -11.02
C SER A 333 -14.43 1.33 -9.65
N TRP A 334 -13.21 1.87 -9.61
CA TRP A 334 -12.49 2.18 -8.36
C TRP A 334 -13.35 2.98 -7.37
N LYS A 335 -13.97 4.08 -7.83
CA LYS A 335 -14.76 4.96 -6.96
C LYS A 335 -15.91 4.22 -6.26
N ARG A 336 -16.59 3.30 -6.96
CA ARG A 336 -17.67 2.52 -6.37
C ARG A 336 -17.17 1.44 -5.43
N PHE A 337 -16.08 0.77 -5.81
CA PHE A 337 -15.44 -0.20 -4.94
C PHE A 337 -14.98 0.44 -3.63
N ASP A 338 -14.28 1.58 -3.70
CA ASP A 338 -13.77 2.28 -2.53
C ASP A 338 -14.90 2.76 -1.61
N SER A 339 -15.99 3.30 -2.16
CA SER A 339 -17.20 3.66 -1.38
C SER A 339 -17.79 2.46 -0.66
N ALA A 340 -18.02 1.35 -1.37
CA ALA A 340 -18.66 0.15 -0.81
C ALA A 340 -17.83 -0.50 0.31
N MET A 341 -16.50 -0.50 0.16
CA MET A 341 -15.58 -1.07 1.15
C MET A 341 -15.29 -0.11 2.32
N SER A 342 -15.41 1.21 2.11
CA SER A 342 -15.24 2.21 3.17
C SER A 342 -16.40 2.22 4.17
N GLU A 343 -17.63 2.01 3.69
CA GLU A 343 -18.83 1.95 4.53
C GLU A 343 -18.84 0.74 5.48
N GLN A 344 -18.14 -0.35 5.12
CA GLN A 344 -17.97 -1.53 5.98
C GLN A 344 -16.88 -1.35 7.05
N SER A 345 -16.10 -0.27 7.01
CA SER A 345 -14.97 -0.03 7.93
C SER A 345 -15.38 0.65 9.25
N VAL A 346 -16.68 0.82 9.51
CA VAL A 346 -17.23 1.58 10.65
C VAL A 346 -18.03 0.70 11.64
N SER A 347 -17.95 -0.63 11.51
CA SER A 347 -18.56 -1.56 12.49
C SER A 347 -17.51 -2.24 13.36
#